data_AF-A0A7Y8KXK7-F1
#
_entry.id   AF-A0A7Y8KXK7-F1
#
_cell.length_a   1.000
_cell.length_b   1.000
_cell.length_c   1.000
_cell.angle_alpha   90.00
_cell.angle_beta   90.00
_cell.angle_gamma   90.00
#
_symmetry.space_group_name_H-M   'P 1'
#
loop_
_entity.id
_entity.type
_entity.pdbx_description
1 polymer ?
#
loop_
_entity_poly.entity_id
_entity_poly.type
_entity_poly.pdbx_seq_one_letter_code
_entity_poly.pdbx_strand_id
1 'polypeptide(L)'
;MSLMDTLGNGQWLKDNEDKVKAMLPETWTHVANLNGLQLGFRMKLLGIDWRSEDEFGRVMAFLERIGIMMRDGLNVKRNPHSIFKD
;
A
#
# COMPACT_ATOMS: atom_id res chain seq x y z
N MET A 1 -8.99 -10.70 9.58
CA MET A 1 -8.53 -10.97 8.21
C MET A 1 -7.02 -11.08 8.26
N SER A 2 -6.44 -12.07 7.61
CA SER A 2 -5.01 -12.16 7.40
C SER A 2 -4.59 -11.31 6.20
N LEU A 3 -3.28 -11.09 6.03
CA LEU A 3 -2.74 -10.50 4.79
C LEU A 3 -3.09 -11.33 3.56
N MET A 4 -3.26 -12.65 3.69
CA MET A 4 -3.65 -13.54 2.59
C MET A 4 -5.11 -13.33 2.16
N ASP A 5 -5.98 -12.92 3.08
CA ASP A 5 -7.38 -12.60 2.76
C ASP A 5 -7.51 -11.25 2.05
N THR A 6 -6.46 -10.42 2.08
CA THR A 6 -6.44 -9.05 1.55
C THR A 6 -5.37 -8.87 0.46
N LEU A 7 -4.18 -8.39 0.80
CA LEU A 7 -3.10 -8.10 -0.16
C LEU A 7 -2.61 -9.35 -0.92
N GLY A 8 -2.72 -10.53 -0.31
CA GLY A 8 -2.44 -11.80 -0.96
C GLY A 8 -3.56 -12.33 -1.85
N ASN A 9 -4.76 -11.73 -1.80
CA ASN A 9 -5.91 -12.11 -2.59
C ASN A 9 -6.07 -11.15 -3.78
N GLY A 10 -5.80 -11.66 -5.00
CA GLY A 10 -5.86 -10.86 -6.23
C GLY A 10 -7.24 -10.24 -6.51
N GLN A 11 -8.33 -10.95 -6.18
CA GLN A 11 -9.68 -10.43 -6.38
C GLN A 11 -9.97 -9.29 -5.39
N TRP A 12 -9.67 -9.50 -4.10
CA TRP A 12 -9.82 -8.46 -3.09
C TRP A 12 -9.01 -7.21 -3.45
N LEU A 13 -7.78 -7.41 -3.93
CA LEU A 13 -6.89 -6.33 -4.33
C LEU A 13 -7.45 -5.58 -5.55
N LYS A 14 -8.05 -6.27 -6.53
CA LYS A 14 -8.75 -5.65 -7.66
C LYS A 14 -9.95 -4.82 -7.19
N ASP A 15 -10.74 -5.35 -6.27
CA ASP A 15 -11.94 -4.68 -5.75
C ASP A 15 -11.63 -3.48 -4.82
N ASN A 16 -10.41 -3.40 -4.30
CA ASN A 16 -10.00 -2.38 -3.33
C ASN A 16 -8.80 -1.55 -3.79
N GLU A 17 -8.35 -1.68 -5.04
CA GLU A 17 -7.15 -1.02 -5.56
C GLU A 17 -7.15 0.49 -5.29
N ASP A 18 -8.25 1.17 -5.64
CA ASP A 18 -8.37 2.62 -5.44
C ASP A 18 -8.28 3.03 -3.98
N LYS A 19 -8.87 2.23 -3.08
CA LYS A 19 -8.80 2.48 -1.63
C LYS A 19 -7.38 2.29 -1.12
N VAL A 20 -6.66 1.27 -1.61
CA VAL A 20 -5.26 1.06 -1.24
C VAL A 20 -4.39 2.23 -1.74
N LYS A 21 -4.60 2.67 -3.00
CA LYS A 21 -3.88 3.82 -3.57
C LYS A 21 -4.19 5.14 -2.88
N ALA A 22 -5.42 5.34 -2.43
CA ALA A 22 -5.83 6.55 -1.71
C ALA A 22 -5.13 6.73 -0.35
N MET A 23 -4.52 5.68 0.20
CA MET A 23 -3.69 5.79 1.41
C MET A 23 -2.29 6.35 1.12
N LEU A 24 -1.82 6.23 -0.12
CA LEU A 24 -0.51 6.66 -0.57
C LEU A 24 -0.55 8.11 -1.10
N PRO A 25 0.58 8.84 -1.05
CA PRO A 25 0.60 10.25 -1.47
C PRO A 25 0.43 10.40 -2.99
N GLU A 26 -0.25 11.48 -3.41
CA GLU A 26 -0.48 11.78 -4.84
C GLU A 26 0.75 12.40 -5.53
N THR A 27 1.62 13.02 -4.74
CA THR A 27 2.88 13.63 -5.15
C THR A 27 4.06 12.86 -4.58
N TRP A 28 5.21 12.96 -5.24
CA TRP A 28 6.46 12.41 -4.69
C TRP A 28 6.71 12.97 -3.30
N THR A 29 6.72 12.09 -2.32
CA THR A 29 6.82 12.44 -0.91
C THR A 29 7.95 11.63 -0.30
N HIS A 30 8.89 12.33 0.34
CA HIS A 30 9.98 11.69 1.05
C HIS A 30 9.44 10.79 2.17
N VAL A 31 10.00 9.60 2.38
CA VAL A 31 9.54 8.63 3.38
C VAL A 31 9.53 9.20 4.81
N ALA A 32 10.45 10.11 5.12
CA ALA A 32 10.46 10.80 6.43
C ALA A 32 9.26 11.74 6.65
N ASN A 33 8.61 12.16 5.56
CA ASN A 33 7.40 13.00 5.59
C ASN A 33 6.12 12.15 5.48
N LEU A 34 6.24 10.84 5.27
CA LEU A 34 5.10 9.94 5.40
C LEU A 34 4.73 9.86 6.86
N ASN A 35 3.47 10.18 7.16
CA ASN A 35 2.92 9.85 8.46
C ASN A 35 2.67 8.32 8.51
N GLY A 36 3.72 7.55 8.83
CA GLY A 36 3.70 6.09 8.86
C GLY A 36 2.64 5.53 9.82
N LEU A 37 2.40 6.22 10.94
CA LEU A 37 1.34 5.87 11.89
C LEU A 37 -0.04 6.04 11.26
N GLN A 38 -0.30 7.16 10.60
CA GLN A 38 -1.57 7.40 9.90
C GLN A 38 -1.78 6.42 8.75
N LEU A 39 -0.73 6.12 7.98
CA LEU A 39 -0.77 5.13 6.90
C LEU A 39 -1.10 3.74 7.44
N GLY A 40 -0.41 3.32 8.51
CA GLY A 40 -0.67 2.06 9.20
C GLY A 40 -2.10 1.97 9.73
N PHE A 41 -2.64 3.06 10.29
CA PHE A 41 -4.03 3.11 10.76
C PHE A 41 -5.03 2.99 9.60
N ARG A 42 -4.81 3.69 8.48
CA ARG A 42 -5.65 3.56 7.28
C ARG A 42 -5.65 2.14 6.73
N MET A 43 -4.49 1.47 6.73
CA MET A 43 -4.39 0.05 6.34
C MET A 43 -5.23 -0.85 7.24
N LYS A 44 -5.17 -0.64 8.56
CA LYS A 44 -5.99 -1.39 9.54
C LYS A 44 -7.49 -1.19 9.30
N LEU A 45 -7.93 0.05 9.04
CA LEU A 45 -9.32 0.35 8.70
C LEU A 45 -9.79 -0.33 7.42
N LEU A 46 -8.88 -0.54 6.46
CA LEU A 46 -9.18 -1.27 5.22
C LEU A 46 -9.15 -2.80 5.41
N GLY A 47 -8.79 -3.30 6.60
CA GLY A 47 -8.69 -4.72 6.90
C GLY A 47 -7.32 -5.35 6.62
N ILE A 48 -6.34 -4.53 6.21
CA ILE A 48 -4.95 -4.97 6.01
C ILE A 48 -4.28 -5.05 7.40
N ASP A 49 -4.31 -6.25 7.97
CA ASP A 49 -3.88 -6.50 9.33
C ASP A 49 -2.41 -6.97 9.40
N TRP A 50 -1.49 -6.04 9.68
CA TRP A 50 -0.06 -6.30 9.96
C TRP A 50 0.21 -6.28 11.47
N ARG A 51 1.08 -7.15 11.97
CA ARG A 51 1.27 -7.42 13.40
C ARG A 51 2.55 -6.82 13.98
N SER A 52 3.49 -6.44 13.15
CA SER A 52 4.77 -5.85 13.56
C SER A 52 5.25 -4.79 12.55
N GLU A 53 6.25 -4.00 12.96
CA GLU A 53 6.92 -3.05 12.07
C GLU A 53 7.58 -3.75 10.88
N ASP A 54 8.15 -4.93 11.09
CA ASP A 54 8.72 -5.76 10.02
C ASP A 54 7.65 -6.19 9.01
N GLU A 55 6.46 -6.58 9.47
CA GLU A 55 5.34 -6.90 8.58
C GLU A 55 4.85 -5.66 7.83
N PHE A 56 4.78 -4.51 8.49
CA PHE A 56 4.45 -3.25 7.84
C PHE A 56 5.46 -2.91 6.72
N GLY A 57 6.77 -3.06 6.99
CA GLY A 57 7.81 -2.89 5.98
C GLY A 57 7.66 -3.85 4.80
N ARG A 58 7.32 -5.11 5.06
CA ARG A 58 7.02 -6.10 4.00
C ARG A 58 5.78 -5.74 3.19
N VAL A 59 4.74 -5.19 3.82
CA VAL A 59 3.55 -4.67 3.13
C VAL A 59 3.95 -3.54 2.18
N MET A 60 4.75 -2.57 2.65
CA MET A 60 5.22 -1.47 1.80
C MET A 60 6.04 -1.97 0.61
N ALA A 61 6.98 -2.89 0.84
CA ALA A 61 7.76 -3.51 -0.23
C ALA A 61 6.89 -4.33 -1.20
N PHE A 62 5.84 -4.99 -0.70
CA PHE A 62 4.88 -5.70 -1.53
C PHE A 62 4.11 -4.73 -2.44
N LEU A 63 3.58 -3.63 -1.89
CA LEU A 63 2.86 -2.60 -2.66
C LEU A 63 3.73 -1.97 -3.75
N GLU A 64 5.02 -1.79 -3.48
CA GLU A 64 6.01 -1.38 -4.48
C GLU A 64 6.14 -2.43 -5.59
N ARG A 65 6.36 -3.69 -5.23
CA ARG A 65 6.59 -4.79 -6.16
C ARG A 65 5.43 -5.03 -7.12
N ILE A 66 4.18 -4.91 -6.64
CA ILE A 66 2.99 -5.08 -7.48
C ILE A 66 2.61 -3.82 -8.26
N GLY A 67 3.33 -2.72 -8.05
CA GLY A 67 3.09 -1.46 -8.76
C GLY A 67 1.96 -0.61 -8.21
N ILE A 68 1.43 -0.86 -7.00
CA ILE A 68 0.48 0.07 -6.37
C ILE A 68 1.19 1.34 -5.89
N MET A 69 2.42 1.19 -5.40
CA MET A 69 3.29 2.28 -4.96
C MET A 69 4.46 2.42 -5.93
N MET A 70 4.73 3.64 -6.37
CA MET A 70 5.95 4.01 -7.08
C MET A 70 6.98 4.51 -6.08
N ARG A 71 8.26 4.18 -6.33
CA ARG A 71 9.39 4.60 -5.50
C ARG A 71 10.49 5.19 -6.37
N ASP A 72 11.06 6.30 -5.91
CA ASP A 72 12.24 6.94 -6.47
C ASP A 72 13.19 7.32 -5.33
N GLY A 73 14.16 6.44 -5.07
CA GLY A 73 15.04 6.52 -3.90
C GLY A 73 14.26 6.50 -2.59
N LEU A 74 14.29 7.63 -1.87
CA LEU A 74 13.58 7.84 -0.62
C LEU A 74 12.22 8.54 -0.81
N ASN A 75 11.77 8.77 -2.03
CA ASN A 75 10.46 9.31 -2.33
C ASN A 75 9.50 8.21 -2.76
N VAL A 76 8.25 8.31 -2.34
CA VAL A 76 7.17 7.43 -2.79
C VAL A 76 5.98 8.22 -3.30
N LYS A 77 5.18 7.59 -4.15
CA LYS A 77 3.94 8.13 -4.71
C LYS A 77 3.00 6.98 -5.07
N ARG A 78 1.68 7.20 -5.04
CA ARG A 78 0.70 6.23 -5.58
C ARG A 78 0.84 6.08 -7.09
N ASN A 79 0.73 4.87 -7.62
CA ASN A 79 0.67 4.67 -9.07
C ASN A 79 -0.68 5.18 -9.61
N PRO A 80 -0.70 6.13 -10.57
CA PRO A 80 -1.94 6.64 -11.14
C PRO A 80 -2.66 5.65 -12.07
N HIS A 81 -1.99 4.56 -12.47
CA HIS A 81 -2.55 3.56 -13.39
C HIS A 81 -2.95 2.30 -12.65
N SER A 82 -4.03 1.64 -13.11
CA SER A 82 -4.41 0.31 -12.63
C SER A 82 -3.26 -0.69 -12.78
N ILE A 83 -3.02 -1.50 -11.76
CA ILE A 83 -2.10 -2.66 -11.82
C ILE A 83 -2.76 -3.87 -12.47
N PHE A 84 -4.09 -3.87 -12.54
CA PHE A 84 -4.88 -4.84 -13.28
C PHE A 84 -5.16 -4.24 -14.65
N LYS A 85 -4.34 -4.58 -15.64
CA LYS A 85 -4.69 -4.33 -17.04
C LYS A 85 -5.63 -5.46 -17.48
N ASP A 86 -6.69 -5.09 -18.20
CA ASP A 86 -7.53 -6.04 -18.94
C ASP A 86 -6.74 -6.71 -20.08
#